data_AF-A0A3M1D6M5-F1
#
_entry.id   AF-A0A3M1D6M5-F1
#
_cell.length_a   1.000
_cell.length_b   1.000
_cell.length_c   1.000
_cell.angle_alpha   90.00
_cell.angle_beta   90.00
_cell.angle_gamma   90.00
#
_symmetry.space_group_name_H-M   'P 1'
#
loop_
_entity.id
_entity.type
_entity.pdbx_description
1 polymer ?
#
loop_
_entity_poly.entity_id
_entity_poly.type
_entity_poly.pdbx_seq_one_letter_code
_entity_poly.pdbx_strand_id
1 'polypeptide(L)' 'MKTRNLAIVFVDIVDFTRITSGQSRTENQQWIERFENLAMELASGLGGRRVKSIGDALLLVFDSPTDALHFGMALQ' A
#
# COMPACT_ATOMS: atom_id res chain seq x y z
N MET A 1 -1.37 11.46 24.84
CA MET A 1 -1.24 11.25 23.37
C MET A 1 0.19 11.59 22.96
N LYS A 2 0.86 10.75 22.16
CA LYS A 2 2.17 11.10 21.57
C LYS A 2 1.95 11.58 20.14
N THR A 3 2.46 12.76 19.80
CA THR A 3 2.46 13.34 18.45
C THR A 3 3.86 13.25 17.85
N ARG A 4 3.93 13.12 16.52
CA ARG A 4 5.18 13.06 15.74
C ARG A 4 4.90 13.51 14.31
N ASN A 5 5.90 14.07 13.65
CA ASN A 5 5.85 14.33 12.21
C ASN A 5 6.14 13.03 11.46
N LEU A 6 5.27 12.66 10.53
CA LEU A 6 5.38 11.47 9.70
C LEU A 6 5.02 11.84 8.26
N ALA A 7 5.62 11.16 7.29
CA ALA A 7 5.10 11.12 5.94
C ALA A 7 4.01 10.04 5.86
N ILE A 8 2.85 10.41 5.33
CA ILE A 8 1.70 9.53 5.16
C ILE A 8 1.56 9.24 3.67
N VAL A 9 1.50 7.97 3.32
CA VAL A 9 1.35 7.53 1.93
C VAL A 9 0.08 6.71 1.80
N PHE A 10 -0.74 7.09 0.81
CA PHE A 10 -1.86 6.29 0.34
C PHE A 10 -1.49 5.70 -1.02
N VAL A 11 -1.68 4.41 -1.18
CA VAL A 11 -1.53 3.70 -2.46
C VAL A 11 -2.78 2.90 -2.71
N ASP A 12 -3.21 2.84 -3.97
CA ASP A 12 -4.46 2.22 -4.39
C ASP A 12 -4.29 1.61 -5.77
N ILE A 13 -5.09 0.60 -6.07
CA ILE A 13 -5.03 -0.07 -7.36
C ILE A 13 -5.99 0.60 -8.34
N VAL A 14 -5.43 1.19 -9.39
CA VAL A 14 -6.23 1.79 -10.47
C VAL A 14 -7.17 0.76 -11.09
N ASP A 15 -8.43 1.17 -11.33
CA ASP A 15 -9.47 0.36 -11.97
C ASP A 15 -9.83 -0.96 -11.26
N PHE A 16 -9.53 -1.10 -9.96
CA PHE A 16 -9.77 -2.34 -9.22
C PHE A 16 -11.20 -2.88 -9.40
N THR A 17 -12.23 -2.04 -9.23
CA THR A 17 -13.64 -2.47 -9.41
C THR A 17 -13.91 -3.01 -10.81
N ARG A 18 -13.33 -2.40 -11.85
CA ARG A 18 -13.50 -2.86 -13.23
C ARG A 18 -12.81 -4.22 -13.43
N ILE A 19 -11.59 -4.37 -12.93
CA ILE A 19 -10.79 -5.61 -13.02
C ILE A 19 -11.47 -6.78 -12.29
N THR A 20 -12.05 -6.50 -11.13
CA THR A 20 -12.62 -7.52 -10.22
C THR A 20 -14.09 -7.85 -10.47
N SER A 21 -14.79 -7.05 -11.28
CA SER A 21 -16.23 -7.23 -11.56
C SER A 21 -16.60 -8.58 -12.18
N GLY A 22 -15.70 -9.21 -12.92
CA GLY A 22 -15.88 -10.53 -13.53
C GLY A 22 -15.16 -11.68 -12.82
N GLN A 23 -14.49 -11.39 -11.70
CA GLN A 23 -13.68 -12.36 -10.96
C GLN A 23 -14.46 -12.96 -9.80
N SER A 24 -14.11 -14.19 -9.44
CA SER A 24 -14.55 -14.80 -8.19
C SER A 24 -13.97 -14.07 -6.98
N ARG A 25 -14.60 -14.26 -5.82
CA ARG A 25 -14.10 -13.72 -4.55
C ARG A 25 -12.67 -14.18 -4.24
N THR A 26 -12.32 -15.41 -4.59
CA THR A 26 -10.99 -15.98 -4.35
C THR A 26 -9.94 -15.32 -5.24
N GLU A 27 -10.25 -15.10 -6.52
CA GLU A 27 -9.35 -14.39 -7.44
C GLU A 27 -9.11 -12.95 -6.97
N ASN A 28 -10.17 -12.25 -6.56
CA ASN A 28 -10.06 -10.90 -6.01
C ASN A 28 -9.15 -10.86 -4.77
N GLN A 29 -9.33 -11.82 -3.86
CA GLN A 29 -8.55 -11.93 -2.64
C GLN A 29 -7.06 -12.17 -2.94
N GLN A 30 -6.76 -13.08 -3.87
CA GLN A 30 -5.38 -13.34 -4.31
C GLN A 30 -4.73 -12.12 -4.95
N TRP A 31 -5.52 -11.34 -5.68
CA TRP A 31 -5.05 -10.12 -6.34
C TRP A 31 -4.67 -9.04 -5.32
N ILE A 32 -5.53 -8.82 -4.31
CA ILE A 32 -5.24 -7.94 -3.17
C ILE A 32 -3.99 -8.42 -2.42
N GLU A 33 -3.91 -9.71 -2.08
CA GLU A 33 -2.77 -10.27 -1.35
C GLU A 33 -1.45 -10.08 -2.10
N ARG A 34 -1.46 -10.26 -3.43
CA ARG A 34 -0.27 -10.03 -4.25
C ARG A 34 0.17 -8.57 -4.23
N PHE A 35 -0.76 -7.64 -4.38
CA PHE A 35 -0.48 -6.21 -4.29
C PHE A 35 0.05 -5.83 -2.90
N GLU A 36 -0.62 -6.29 -1.83
CA GLU A 36 -0.20 -6.00 -0.46
C GLU A 36 1.19 -6.54 -0.18
N ASN A 37 1.50 -7.77 -0.58
CA ASN A 37 2.81 -8.36 -0.34
C ASN A 37 3.92 -7.57 -1.04
N LEU A 38 3.73 -7.19 -2.31
CA LEU A 38 4.69 -6.38 -3.06
C LEU A 38 4.91 -5.01 -2.39
N ALA A 39 3.81 -4.31 -2.09
CA ALA A 39 3.88 -2.99 -1.47
C ALA A 39 4.54 -3.05 -0.08
N MET A 40 4.23 -4.08 0.72
CA MET A 40 4.80 -4.24 2.05
C MET A 40 6.27 -4.63 2.04
N GLU A 41 6.72 -5.44 1.08
CA GLU A 41 8.14 -5.76 0.90
C GLU A 41 8.93 -4.48 0.64
N LEU A 42 8.51 -3.68 -0.34
CA LEU A 42 9.13 -2.39 -0.67
C LEU A 42 9.09 -1.40 0.50
N ALA A 43 7.92 -1.24 1.12
CA ALA A 43 7.75 -0.33 2.26
C ALA A 43 8.68 -0.71 3.41
N SER A 44 8.76 -2.00 3.76
CA SER A 44 9.61 -2.47 4.86
C SER A 44 11.10 -2.22 4.61
N GLY A 45 11.55 -2.38 3.35
CA GLY A 45 12.92 -2.08 2.94
C GLY A 45 13.28 -0.59 3.05
N LEU A 46 12.28 0.30 3.06
CA LEU A 46 12.40 1.74 3.16
C LEU A 46 11.88 2.29 4.51
N GLY A 47 11.80 1.46 5.54
CA GLY A 47 11.38 1.87 6.90
C GLY A 47 9.89 2.23 7.03
N GLY A 48 9.09 1.96 6.00
CA GLY A 48 7.65 2.13 5.98
C GLY A 48 6.91 1.12 6.83
N ARG A 49 5.79 1.55 7.41
CA ARG A 49 4.93 0.71 8.26
C ARG A 49 3.48 0.85 7.84
N ARG A 50 2.75 -0.27 7.78
CA ARG A 50 1.30 -0.27 7.54
C ARG A 50 0.55 0.25 8.77
N VAL A 51 -0.32 1.23 8.54
CA VAL A 51 -1.34 1.64 9.52
C VAL A 51 -2.57 0.76 9.36
N LYS A 52 -3.07 0.61 8.12
CA LYS A 52 -4.22 -0.23 7.80
C LYS A 52 -4.32 -0.47 6.28
N SER A 53 -5.06 -1.51 5.92
CA SER A 53 -5.63 -1.68 4.58
C SER A 53 -7.09 -1.21 4.55
N ILE A 54 -7.55 -0.78 3.37
CA ILE A 54 -8.89 -0.27 3.11
C ILE A 54 -9.35 -0.87 1.77
N GLY A 55 -9.60 -2.18 1.76
CA GLY A 55 -9.87 -2.90 0.50
C GLY A 55 -8.60 -3.05 -0.33
N ASP A 56 -8.61 -2.48 -1.53
CA ASP A 56 -7.51 -2.40 -2.49
C ASP A 56 -6.49 -1.30 -2.18
N ALA A 57 -6.79 -0.41 -1.23
CA ALA A 57 -5.88 0.65 -0.82
C ALA A 57 -5.09 0.32 0.46
N LEU A 58 -3.88 0.87 0.57
CA LEU A 58 -3.04 0.82 1.77
C LEU A 58 -2.77 2.22 2.32
N LEU A 59 -2.78 2.33 3.65
CA LEU A 59 -2.29 3.47 4.39
C LEU A 59 -0.96 3.13 5.06
N LEU A 60 0.10 3.78 4.63
CA LEU A 60 1.46 3.60 5.13
C LEU A 60 1.97 4.87 5.80
N VAL A 61 2.89 4.70 6.75
CA VAL A 61 3.62 5.79 7.38
C VAL A 61 5.12 5.56 7.31
N PHE A 62 5.85 6.66 7.13
CA PHE A 62 7.31 6.70 7.13
C PHE A 62 7.75 7.82 8.08
N ASP A 63 8.86 7.61 8.80
CA ASP A 63 9.48 8.66 9.60
C ASP A 63 10.27 9.65 8.71
N SER A 64 10.68 9.23 7.50
CA SER A 64 11.41 10.02 6.50
C SER A 64 10.53 10.30 5.26
N PRO A 65 10.31 11.58 4.87
CA PRO A 65 9.60 11.91 3.63
C PRO A 65 10.39 11.49 2.37
N THR A 66 11.71 11.42 2.45
CA THR A 66 12.56 10.93 1.35
C THR A 66 12.32 9.45 1.10
N ASP A 67 12.22 8.64 2.14
CA ASP A 67 11.98 7.20 2.01
C ASP A 67 10.56 6.92 1.50
N ALA A 68 9.59 7.72 1.94
CA ALA A 68 8.22 7.69 1.40
C ALA A 68 8.18 7.97 -0.11
N LEU A 69 8.98 8.93 -0.59
CA LEU A 69 9.08 9.24 -2.01
C LEU A 69 9.78 8.14 -2.79
N HIS A 70 10.90 7.60 -2.28
CA HIS A 70 11.57 6.44 -2.89
C HIS A 70 10.64 5.23 -2.98
N PHE A 71 9.81 5.00 -1.96
CA PHE A 71 8.81 3.96 -1.97
C PHE A 71 7.79 4.19 -3.10
N GLY A 72 7.24 5.41 -3.19
CA GLY A 72 6.30 5.77 -4.25
C GLY A 72 6.89 5.62 -5.66
N MET A 73 8.17 5.95 -5.84
CA MET A 73 8.88 5.76 -7.09
C MET A 73 9.15 4.29 -7.43
N ALA A 74 9.42 3.46 -6.42
CA ALA A 74 9.70 2.03 -6.61
C ALA A 74 8.43 1.18 -6.82
N LEU A 75 7.27 1.64 -6.31
CA LEU A 75 6.00 0.93 -6.43
C LEU A 75 5.30 1.16 -7.78
N GLN A 76 5.54 2.30 -8.44
CA GLN A 76 5.01 2.60 -9.79
C GLN A 76 5.62 1.73 -10.87
#